data_AF-A0A450WX02-F1
#
_entry.id   AF-A0A450WX02-F1
#
_cell.length_a   1.000
_cell.length_b   1.000
_cell.length_c   1.000
_cell.angle_alpha   90.00
_cell.angle_beta   90.00
_cell.angle_gamma   90.00
#
_symmetry.space_group_name_H-M   'P 1'
#
loop_
_entity.id
_entity.type
_entity.pdbx_description
1 polymer ?
#
loop_
_entity_poly.entity_id
_entity_poly.type
_entity_poly.pdbx_seq_one_letter_code
_entity_poly.pdbx_strand_id
1 'polypeptide(L)' 'MKLPYGISDFDILVTEGYYYVDRTDHIPLLEAGKQLLFLRPRRFGKSLILSMLENYYDINQA' A
#
# COMPACT_ATOMS: atom_id res chain seq x y z
N MET A 1 14.54 14.24 -0.32
CA MET A 1 13.62 13.12 -0.05
C MET A 1 12.21 13.69 0.12
N LYS A 2 11.29 13.43 -0.82
CA LYS A 2 9.90 13.89 -0.70
C LYS A 2 9.17 12.95 0.24
N LEU A 3 8.87 13.40 1.45
CA LEU A 3 8.10 12.61 2.40
C LEU A 3 6.60 12.73 2.09
N PRO A 4 5.88 11.63 1.92
CA PRO A 4 4.45 11.67 1.70
C PRO A 4 3.70 11.93 3.00
N TYR A 5 3.29 13.17 3.19
CA TYR A 5 2.53 13.57 4.36
C TYR A 5 1.03 13.63 4.04
N GLY A 6 0.26 12.68 4.58
CA GLY A 6 -1.18 12.60 4.33
C GLY A 6 -1.58 11.99 2.98
N ILE A 7 -0.61 11.67 2.12
CA ILE A 7 -0.82 10.96 0.87
C ILE A 7 -0.98 9.47 1.17
N SER A 8 -2.11 8.90 0.77
CA SER A 8 -2.42 7.48 0.98
C SER A 8 -2.60 6.71 -0.33
N ASP A 9 -2.47 7.40 -1.48
CA ASP A 9 -2.58 6.81 -2.80
C ASP A 9 -1.20 6.38 -3.30
N PHE A 10 -1.10 5.09 -3.60
CA PHE A 10 0.12 4.45 -4.07
C PHE A 10 0.54 4.95 -5.47
N ASP A 11 -0.41 5.15 -6.38
CA ASP A 11 -0.12 5.67 -7.72
C ASP A 11 0.54 7.07 -7.68
N ILE A 12 -0.02 7.98 -6.89
CA ILE A 12 0.54 9.34 -6.68
C ILE A 12 1.95 9.25 -6.07
N LEU A 13 2.15 8.34 -5.11
CA LEU A 13 3.46 8.12 -4.49
C LEU A 13 4.53 7.75 -5.50
N VAL A 14 4.21 6.83 -6.41
CA VAL A 14 5.13 6.32 -7.43
C VAL A 14 5.35 7.37 -8.52
N THR A 15 4.27 7.94 -9.07
CA THR A 15 4.33 8.89 -10.20
C THR A 15 4.99 10.21 -9.84
N GLU A 16 4.76 10.75 -8.64
CA GLU A 16 5.36 12.02 -8.20
C GLU A 16 6.75 11.86 -7.52
N GLY A 17 7.23 10.62 -7.40
CA GLY A 17 8.54 10.29 -6.85
C GLY A 17 8.65 10.55 -5.34
N TYR A 18 7.62 10.21 -4.57
CA TYR A 18 7.69 10.25 -3.11
C TYR A 18 8.48 9.07 -2.54
N TYR A 19 8.97 9.25 -1.32
CA TYR A 19 9.60 8.19 -0.58
C TYR A 19 8.56 7.15 -0.13
N TYR A 20 8.62 5.97 -0.73
CA TYR A 20 7.84 4.80 -0.37
C TYR A 20 8.78 3.70 0.13
N VAL A 21 8.41 3.05 1.23
CA VAL A 21 9.12 1.86 1.72
C VAL A 21 8.40 0.65 1.15
N ASP A 22 9.10 -0.10 0.31
CA ASP A 22 8.56 -1.31 -0.30
C ASP A 22 8.20 -2.35 0.78
N ARG A 23 6.98 -2.88 0.67
CA ARG A 23 6.39 -3.92 1.55
C ARG A 23 5.80 -5.08 0.76
N THR A 24 6.16 -5.20 -0.52
CA THR A 24 5.68 -6.25 -1.44
C THR A 24 6.07 -7.65 -0.94
N ASP A 25 7.14 -7.75 -0.14
CA ASP A 25 7.58 -8.97 0.54
C ASP A 25 6.53 -9.55 1.51
N HIS A 26 5.59 -8.73 1.99
CA HIS A 26 4.52 -9.19 2.87
C HIS A 26 3.29 -9.74 2.13
N ILE A 27 3.22 -9.60 0.80
CA ILE A 27 2.07 -10.09 0.01
C ILE A 27 1.83 -11.60 0.18
N PRO A 28 2.85 -12.48 0.13
CA PRO A 28 2.63 -13.91 0.34
C PRO A 28 2.06 -14.24 1.73
N LEU A 29 2.41 -13.46 2.75
CA LEU A 29 1.87 -13.60 4.10
C LEU A 29 0.39 -13.18 4.16
N LEU A 30 0.02 -12.12 3.42
CA LEU A 30 -1.36 -11.68 3.28
C LEU A 30 -2.21 -12.74 2.56
N GLU A 31 -1.71 -13.30 1.44
CA GLU A 31 -2.42 -14.32 0.66
C GLU A 31 -2.65 -15.64 1.43
N ALA A 32 -1.76 -15.97 2.37
CA ALA A 32 -1.93 -17.15 3.23
C ALA A 32 -3.16 -17.03 4.17
N GLY A 33 -3.64 -15.82 4.44
CA GLY A 33 -4.78 -15.56 5.31
C GLY A 33 -6.12 -15.55 4.56
N LYS A 34 -7.04 -16.46 4.91
CA LYS A 34 -8.41 -16.45 4.35
C LYS A 34 -9.21 -15.18 4.71
N GLN A 35 -8.93 -14.58 5.86
CA GLN A 35 -9.55 -13.35 6.31
C GLN A 35 -8.51 -12.52 7.08
N LEU A 36 -8.20 -11.34 6.58
CA LEU A 36 -7.21 -10.45 7.15
C LEU A 36 -7.91 -9.31 7.91
N LEU A 37 -7.55 -9.14 9.18
CA LEU A 37 -8.04 -8.03 9.99
C LEU A 37 -6.89 -7.08 10.31
N PHE A 38 -6.94 -5.87 9.75
CA PHE A 38 -6.07 -4.80 10.20
C PHE A 38 -6.61 -4.23 11.52
N LEU A 39 -5.98 -4.58 12.65
CA LEU A 39 -6.20 -3.99 13.99
C LEU A 39 -6.22 -2.47 13.93
N ARG A 40 -6.76 -1.70 14.90
CA ARG A 40 -7.02 -0.24 14.76
C ARG A 40 -5.91 0.73 15.28
N PRO A 41 -4.61 0.64 14.90
CA PRO A 41 -3.67 1.72 15.17
C PRO A 41 -3.92 2.89 14.21
N ARG A 42 -3.96 4.11 14.78
CA ARG A 42 -4.17 5.35 14.04
C ARG A 42 -2.93 5.68 13.20
N ARG A 43 -3.14 6.11 11.94
CA ARG A 43 -2.05 6.51 11.01
C ARG A 43 -1.00 5.43 10.71
N PHE A 44 -1.35 4.15 10.84
CA PHE A 44 -0.43 3.04 10.54
C PHE A 44 -0.19 2.80 9.04
N GLY A 45 -0.87 3.54 8.15
CA GLY A 45 -0.70 3.39 6.70
C GLY A 45 -1.49 2.22 6.10
N LYS A 46 -2.58 1.79 6.75
CA LYS A 46 -3.45 0.74 6.18
C LYS A 46 -4.06 1.14 4.83
N SER A 47 -4.49 2.38 4.70
CA SER A 47 -5.05 2.91 3.46
C SER A 47 -4.04 2.83 2.32
N LEU A 48 -2.77 3.14 2.62
CA LEU A 48 -1.68 3.02 1.67
C LEU A 48 -1.44 1.57 1.24
N ILE A 49 -1.49 0.61 2.17
CA ILE A 49 -1.36 -0.81 1.82
C ILE A 49 -2.51 -1.25 0.91
N LEU A 50 -3.75 -0.82 1.19
CA LEU A 50 -4.90 -1.17 0.34
C LEU A 50 -4.77 -0.58 -1.07
N SER A 51 -4.40 0.71 -1.19
CA SER A 51 -4.14 1.34 -2.49
C SER A 51 -3.02 0.65 -3.26
N MET A 52 -1.95 0.23 -2.56
CA MET A 52 -0.88 -0.54 -3.17
C MET A 52 -1.33 -1.92 -3.65
N LEU A 53 -2.13 -2.66 -2.86
CA LEU A 53 -2.67 -3.95 -3.28
C LEU A 53 -3.63 -3.82 -4.46
N GLU A 54 -4.45 -2.76 -4.48
CA GLU A 54 -5.31 -2.44 -5.63
C GLU A 54 -4.49 -2.26 -6.90
N ASN A 55 -3.43 -1.45 -6.86
CA ASN A 55 -2.52 -1.27 -7.99
C ASN A 55 -1.73 -2.54 -8.35
N TYR A 56 -1.40 -3.38 -7.37
CA TYR A 56 -0.64 -4.61 -7.60
C TYR A 56 -1.48 -5.72 -8.26
N TYR A 57 -2.77 -5.83 -7.90
CA TYR A 57 -3.65 -6.88 -8.43
C TYR A 57 -4.53 -6.43 -9.61
N ASP A 58 -4.75 -5.13 -9.80
CA ASP A 58 -5.57 -4.64 -10.90
C ASP A 58 -4.79 -4.68 -12.22
N ILE A 59 -5.06 -5.72 -12.99
CA ILE A 59 -4.45 -5.98 -14.31
C ILE A 59 -4.94 -4.95 -15.37
N ASN A 60 -6.04 -4.23 -15.11
CA ASN A 60 -6.55 -3.21 -16.03
C ASN A 60 -5.91 -1.84 -15.85
N GLN A 61 -5.12 -1.65 -14.79
CA GLN A 61 -4.33 -0.43 -14.55
C GLN A 61 -2.89 -0.53 -15.09
N ALA A 62 -2.60 -1.53 -15.94
CA ALA A 62 -1.31 -1.76 -16.58
C ALA A 62 -1.01 -0.81 -17.75
#